data_AF-A0A955SVN1-F1
#
_entry.id   AF-A0A955SVN1-F1
#
_cell.length_a   1.000
_cell.length_b   1.000
_cell.length_c   1.000
_cell.angle_alpha   90.00
_cell.angle_beta   90.00
_cell.angle_gamma   90.00
#
_symmetry.space_group_name_H-M   'P 1'
#
loop_
_entity.id
_entity.type
_entity.pdbx_description
1 polymer ?
#
loop_
_entity_poly.entity_id
_entity_poly.type
_entity_poly.pdbx_seq_one_letter_code
_entity_poly.pdbx_strand_id
1 'polypeptide(L)'
;MIESPVFGMLIVDTEGCIRFLNGTIQSLFGYSQEEIMGETIEKLLPERVRGDHSDFRSDYFKDPEIRAMGEGRDLWALRKDGSTFPVEVGLNPIEIDGERFAVATIVDITTRKTTEETFATVIQSSLFAVLIVDQEGCIRFANETVRELFGYSVEDLKGEKVEILLPDRIRSAHPGHREDYFSKPEVRAMGEGRDLNAKRKDGSEFPVEIGLNPVEVNGSRFAIATIIDITKRKAA
;
A
#
# COMPACT_ATOMS: atom_id res chain seq x y z
N MET A 1 8.77 -13.80 -19.76
CA MET A 1 8.99 -14.95 -18.86
C MET A 1 8.16 -14.63 -17.63
N ILE A 2 7.02 -15.30 -17.43
CA ILE A 2 6.21 -15.08 -16.23
C ILE A 2 6.95 -15.85 -15.13
N GLU A 3 7.61 -15.14 -14.19
CA GLU A 3 8.08 -15.77 -12.96
C GLU A 3 6.81 -16.28 -12.25
N SER A 4 6.60 -17.59 -12.31
CA SER A 4 5.58 -18.22 -11.47
C SER A 4 6.00 -17.97 -10.02
N PRO A 5 5.13 -17.43 -9.15
CA PRO A 5 5.47 -17.31 -7.75
C PRO A 5 5.78 -18.72 -7.24
N VAL A 6 6.95 -18.87 -6.66
CA VAL A 6 7.32 -20.12 -6.00
C VAL A 6 6.56 -20.10 -4.68
N PHE A 7 5.36 -20.68 -4.65
CA PHE A 7 4.51 -20.71 -3.46
C PHE A 7 5.03 -21.73 -2.45
N GLY A 8 5.12 -21.31 -1.17
CA GLY A 8 5.35 -22.25 -0.08
C GLY A 8 4.09 -23.08 0.15
N MET A 9 4.23 -24.41 0.18
CA MET A 9 3.12 -25.30 0.50
C MET A 9 3.46 -26.11 1.74
N LEU A 10 2.55 -26.10 2.70
CA LEU A 10 2.67 -26.79 3.98
C LEU A 10 1.35 -27.47 4.30
N ILE A 11 1.38 -28.69 4.84
CA ILE A 11 0.18 -29.43 5.25
C ILE A 11 0.29 -29.70 6.75
N VAL A 12 -0.77 -29.38 7.48
CA VAL A 12 -0.88 -29.66 8.91
C VAL A 12 -2.13 -30.47 9.22
N ASP A 13 -2.06 -31.30 10.24
CA ASP A 13 -3.24 -31.99 10.79
C ASP A 13 -4.04 -31.08 11.75
N THR A 14 -5.08 -31.65 12.36
CA THR A 14 -5.95 -30.95 13.32
C THR A 14 -5.23 -30.49 14.59
N GLU A 15 -4.13 -31.16 14.97
CA GLU A 15 -3.29 -30.76 16.12
C GLU A 15 -2.27 -29.68 15.71
N GLY A 16 -2.21 -29.34 14.43
CA GLY A 16 -1.27 -28.38 13.86
C GLY A 16 0.12 -28.94 13.62
N CYS A 17 0.29 -30.27 13.68
CA CYS A 17 1.57 -30.90 13.39
C CYS A 17 1.84 -30.86 11.89
N ILE A 18 3.04 -30.46 11.50
CA ILE A 18 3.45 -30.36 10.10
C ILE A 18 3.67 -31.76 9.54
N ARG A 19 2.84 -32.13 8.55
CA ARG A 19 2.86 -33.44 7.87
C ARG A 19 3.49 -33.40 6.49
N PHE A 20 3.61 -32.21 5.92
CA PHE A 20 4.32 -32.00 4.66
C PHE A 20 4.77 -30.55 4.54
N LEU A 21 5.89 -30.34 3.86
CA LEU A 21 6.31 -29.05 3.35
C LEU A 21 7.08 -29.23 2.03
N ASN A 22 6.98 -28.26 1.13
CA ASN A 22 7.81 -28.23 -0.07
C ASN A 22 9.17 -27.53 0.19
N GLY A 23 10.11 -27.64 -0.76
CA GLY A 23 11.44 -27.04 -0.64
C GLY A 23 11.44 -25.51 -0.53
N THR A 24 10.36 -24.86 -1.00
CA THR A 24 10.14 -23.43 -0.83
C THR A 24 9.96 -23.05 0.62
N ILE A 25 9.15 -23.79 1.39
CA ILE A 25 8.99 -23.56 2.83
C ILE A 25 10.33 -23.75 3.57
N GLN A 26 11.11 -24.77 3.21
CA GLN A 26 12.43 -25.00 3.82
C GLN A 26 13.34 -23.78 3.60
N SER A 27 13.36 -23.27 2.37
CA SER A 27 14.17 -22.12 1.99
C SER A 27 13.69 -20.82 2.64
N LEU A 28 12.37 -20.61 2.72
CA LEU A 28 11.76 -19.41 3.31
C LEU A 28 11.98 -19.33 4.83
N PHE A 29 11.84 -20.45 5.53
CA PHE A 29 11.89 -20.49 6.99
C PHE A 29 13.26 -20.90 7.57
N GLY A 30 14.13 -21.50 6.75
CA GLY A 30 15.47 -21.92 7.15
C GLY A 30 15.54 -23.21 7.96
N TYR A 31 14.46 -23.99 8.00
CA TYR A 31 14.41 -25.30 8.65
C TYR A 31 14.64 -26.43 7.62
N SER A 32 15.39 -27.45 8.02
CA SER A 32 15.41 -28.71 7.26
C SER A 32 14.09 -29.48 7.46
N GLN A 33 13.82 -30.47 6.60
CA GLN A 33 12.62 -31.31 6.75
C GLN A 33 12.64 -32.06 8.09
N GLU A 34 13.79 -32.58 8.48
CA GLU A 34 13.99 -33.35 9.72
C GLU A 34 13.74 -32.49 10.98
N GLU A 35 13.99 -31.19 10.90
CA GLU A 35 13.83 -30.26 12.04
C GLU A 35 12.40 -29.77 12.24
N ILE A 36 11.55 -29.87 11.21
CA ILE A 36 10.23 -29.23 11.19
C ILE A 36 9.07 -30.22 11.02
N MET A 37 9.33 -31.41 10.47
CA MET A 37 8.31 -32.45 10.36
C MET A 37 7.86 -32.92 11.74
N GLY A 38 6.54 -32.96 11.96
CA GLY A 38 5.93 -33.32 13.24
C GLY A 38 5.91 -32.20 14.28
N GLU A 39 6.66 -31.11 14.07
CA GLU A 39 6.56 -29.92 14.91
C GLU A 39 5.24 -29.19 14.66
N THR A 40 4.82 -28.38 15.62
CA THR A 40 3.59 -27.59 15.49
C THR A 40 3.82 -26.34 14.66
N ILE A 41 2.80 -25.93 13.90
CA ILE A 41 2.85 -24.74 13.04
C ILE A 41 3.16 -23.44 13.80
N GLU A 42 2.87 -23.38 15.11
CA GLU A 42 3.20 -22.24 15.97
C GLU A 42 4.69 -21.93 16.03
N LYS A 43 5.56 -22.91 15.76
CA LYS A 43 7.01 -22.70 15.64
C LYS A 43 7.37 -21.68 14.56
N LEU A 44 6.58 -21.63 13.49
CA LEU A 44 6.73 -20.70 12.36
C LEU A 44 6.10 -19.33 12.61
N LEU A 45 5.54 -19.10 13.81
CA LEU A 45 4.87 -17.86 14.17
C LEU A 45 5.70 -17.04 15.17
N PRO A 46 5.61 -15.70 15.12
CA PRO A 46 6.13 -14.83 16.17
C PRO A 46 5.53 -15.16 17.53
N GLU A 47 6.36 -15.11 18.58
CA GLU A 47 5.99 -15.56 19.93
C GLU A 47 4.69 -14.92 20.46
N ARG A 48 4.51 -13.62 20.19
CA ARG A 48 3.33 -12.84 20.59
C ARG A 48 1.98 -13.36 20.10
N VAL A 49 1.94 -14.16 19.02
CA VAL A 49 0.69 -14.68 18.44
C VAL A 49 0.54 -16.19 18.61
N ARG A 50 1.54 -16.89 19.16
CA ARG A 50 1.52 -18.37 19.27
C ARG A 50 0.37 -18.87 20.15
N GLY A 51 0.14 -18.21 21.28
CA GLY A 51 -0.88 -18.62 22.26
C GLY A 51 -2.29 -18.62 21.67
N ASP A 52 -2.67 -17.54 21.00
CA ASP A 52 -4.01 -17.41 20.41
C ASP A 52 -4.19 -18.29 19.15
N HIS A 53 -3.09 -18.65 18.47
CA HIS A 53 -3.16 -19.35 17.20
C HIS A 53 -3.69 -20.79 17.34
N SER A 54 -3.40 -21.48 18.44
CA SER A 54 -3.94 -22.83 18.67
C SER A 54 -5.48 -22.82 18.76
N ASP A 55 -6.06 -21.76 19.32
CA ASP A 55 -7.50 -21.60 19.42
C ASP A 55 -8.10 -21.31 18.03
N PHE A 56 -7.50 -20.38 17.27
CA PHE A 56 -7.92 -20.10 15.89
C PHE A 56 -7.84 -21.32 14.97
N ARG A 57 -6.81 -22.16 15.15
CA ARG A 57 -6.66 -23.43 14.44
C ARG A 57 -7.76 -24.41 14.84
N SER A 58 -7.99 -24.58 16.13
CA SER A 58 -9.01 -25.48 16.66
C SER A 58 -10.40 -25.08 16.14
N ASP A 59 -10.69 -23.78 16.12
CA ASP A 59 -11.94 -23.23 15.58
C ASP A 59 -12.05 -23.46 14.06
N TYR A 60 -10.98 -23.25 13.31
CA TYR A 60 -10.96 -23.55 11.86
C TYR A 60 -11.33 -25.01 11.56
N PHE A 61 -10.83 -25.97 12.34
CA PHE A 61 -11.17 -27.38 12.11
C PHE A 61 -12.57 -27.79 12.61
N LYS A 62 -13.30 -26.92 13.33
CA LYS A 62 -14.72 -27.17 13.63
C LYS A 62 -15.60 -26.99 12.40
N ASP A 63 -15.29 -26.00 11.56
CA ASP A 63 -16.02 -25.68 10.34
C ASP A 63 -15.03 -25.22 9.24
N PRO A 64 -14.33 -26.17 8.59
CA PRO A 64 -13.22 -25.84 7.72
C PRO A 64 -13.70 -25.38 6.33
N GLU A 65 -13.26 -24.19 5.93
CA GLU A 65 -13.57 -23.61 4.62
C GLU A 65 -12.32 -23.07 3.93
N ILE A 66 -12.36 -22.98 2.60
CA ILE A 66 -11.30 -22.30 1.84
C ILE A 66 -11.34 -20.81 2.20
N ARG A 67 -10.23 -20.28 2.72
CA ARG A 67 -10.14 -18.86 3.10
C ARG A 67 -8.72 -18.32 3.05
N ALA A 68 -8.60 -17.02 2.83
CA ALA A 68 -7.38 -16.30 3.17
C ALA A 68 -7.33 -16.07 4.69
N MET A 69 -6.15 -16.18 5.29
CA MET A 69 -5.95 -15.75 6.66
C MET A 69 -5.70 -14.25 6.71
N GLY A 70 -6.16 -13.61 7.79
CA GLY A 70 -5.75 -12.25 8.10
C GLY A 70 -6.50 -11.15 7.35
N GLU A 71 -7.79 -11.34 6.99
CA GLU A 71 -8.60 -10.23 6.47
C GLU A 71 -8.47 -8.98 7.37
N GLY A 72 -7.95 -7.90 6.78
CA GLY A 72 -7.72 -6.61 7.46
C GLY A 72 -6.48 -6.52 8.35
N ARG A 73 -5.59 -7.53 8.37
CA ARG A 73 -4.36 -7.49 9.18
C ARG A 73 -3.15 -8.12 8.50
N ASP A 74 -2.00 -7.54 8.77
CA ASP A 74 -0.72 -8.11 8.35
C ASP A 74 -0.37 -9.35 9.16
N LEU A 75 -0.16 -10.46 8.46
CA LEU A 75 0.40 -11.67 9.06
C LEU A 75 1.93 -11.65 8.95
N TRP A 76 2.56 -12.20 9.98
CA TRP A 76 4.00 -12.27 10.10
C TRP A 76 4.40 -13.69 10.45
N ALA A 77 5.38 -14.20 9.74
CA ALA A 77 6.03 -15.47 9.98
C ALA A 77 7.38 -15.25 10.69
N LEU A 78 7.87 -16.28 11.37
CA LEU A 78 9.16 -16.30 12.06
C LEU A 78 10.07 -17.35 11.42
N ARG A 79 11.26 -16.94 10.99
CA ARG A 79 12.31 -17.83 10.51
C ARG A 79 13.09 -18.45 11.66
N LYS A 80 13.84 -19.51 11.38
CA LYS A 80 14.74 -20.18 12.34
C LYS A 80 15.76 -19.24 12.97
N ASP A 81 16.26 -18.26 12.22
CA ASP A 81 17.23 -17.26 12.69
C ASP A 81 16.60 -16.18 13.60
N GLY A 82 15.30 -16.23 13.83
CA GLY A 82 14.55 -15.26 14.63
C GLY A 82 14.07 -14.04 13.86
N SER A 83 14.44 -13.88 12.58
CA SER A 83 13.90 -12.82 11.73
C SER A 83 12.42 -13.05 11.45
N THR A 84 11.67 -11.96 11.33
CA THR A 84 10.26 -12.01 10.93
C THR A 84 10.07 -11.48 9.52
N PHE A 85 9.05 -11.96 8.83
CA PHE A 85 8.69 -11.49 7.51
C PHE A 85 7.19 -11.50 7.30
N PRO A 86 6.67 -10.55 6.53
CA PRO A 86 5.25 -10.48 6.24
C PRO A 86 4.86 -11.61 5.27
N VAL A 87 3.72 -12.25 5.54
CA VAL A 87 3.22 -13.35 4.72
C VAL A 87 1.75 -13.16 4.35
N GLU A 88 1.38 -13.68 3.18
CA GLU A 88 -0.01 -14.00 2.86
C GLU A 88 -0.19 -15.51 2.99
N VAL A 89 -1.28 -15.92 3.65
CA VAL A 89 -1.59 -17.34 3.88
C VAL A 89 -2.98 -17.66 3.35
N GLY A 90 -3.06 -18.63 2.45
CA GLY A 90 -4.32 -19.25 2.02
C GLY A 90 -4.47 -20.63 2.64
N LEU A 91 -5.66 -20.95 3.16
CA LEU A 91 -6.00 -22.25 3.72
C LEU A 91 -7.00 -22.98 2.82
N ASN A 92 -6.73 -24.24 2.56
CA ASN A 92 -7.63 -25.15 1.88
C ASN A 92 -7.75 -26.45 2.70
N PRO A 93 -8.92 -26.83 3.20
CA PRO A 93 -9.09 -28.07 3.91
C PRO A 93 -9.12 -29.26 2.96
N ILE A 94 -8.46 -30.34 3.36
CA ILE A 94 -8.48 -31.61 2.64
C ILE A 94 -8.74 -32.76 3.60
N GLU A 95 -9.25 -33.86 3.07
CA GLU A 95 -9.42 -35.11 3.80
C GLU A 95 -8.66 -36.22 3.08
N ILE A 96 -7.87 -37.00 3.83
CA ILE A 96 -7.10 -38.14 3.31
C ILE A 96 -7.39 -39.30 4.27
N ASP A 97 -7.92 -40.40 3.76
CA ASP A 97 -8.23 -41.62 4.54
C ASP A 97 -9.10 -41.36 5.80
N GLY A 98 -9.99 -40.37 5.75
CA GLY A 98 -10.86 -39.98 6.87
C GLY A 98 -10.22 -39.04 7.88
N GLU A 99 -8.95 -38.66 7.69
CA GLU A 99 -8.24 -37.67 8.50
C GLU A 99 -8.26 -36.29 7.83
N ARG A 100 -8.51 -35.25 8.61
CA ARG A 100 -8.61 -33.87 8.14
C ARG A 100 -7.28 -33.15 8.25
N PHE A 101 -6.93 -32.43 7.19
CA PHE A 101 -5.74 -31.61 7.11
C PHE A 101 -6.06 -30.21 6.59
N ALA A 102 -5.17 -29.26 6.86
CA ALA A 102 -5.17 -27.95 6.22
C ALA A 102 -3.94 -27.85 5.32
N VAL A 103 -4.16 -27.56 4.04
CA VAL A 103 -3.12 -27.12 3.12
C VAL A 103 -2.99 -25.61 3.25
N ALA A 104 -1.83 -25.16 3.74
CA ALA A 104 -1.45 -23.77 3.80
C ALA A 104 -0.57 -23.42 2.60
N THR A 105 -1.00 -22.42 1.84
CA THR A 105 -0.15 -21.74 0.84
C THR A 105 0.42 -20.49 1.48
N ILE A 106 1.74 -20.33 1.49
CA ILE A 106 2.44 -19.22 2.12
C ILE A 106 3.23 -18.45 1.07
N VAL A 107 3.03 -17.14 1.01
CA VAL A 107 3.74 -16.21 0.14
C VAL A 107 4.48 -15.20 0.99
N ASP A 108 5.79 -15.09 0.80
CA ASP A 108 6.58 -13.99 1.34
C ASP A 108 6.27 -12.72 0.53
N ILE A 109 5.72 -11.70 1.21
CA ILE A 109 5.36 -10.42 0.59
C ILE A 109 6.35 -9.30 0.97
N THR A 110 7.55 -9.64 1.46
CA THR A 110 8.59 -8.67 1.86
C THR A 110 8.90 -7.73 0.71
N THR A 111 9.25 -8.25 -0.48
CA THR A 111 9.59 -7.41 -1.63
C THR A 111 8.46 -6.47 -2.02
N ARG A 112 7.21 -6.96 -2.02
CA ARG A 112 6.03 -6.14 -2.33
C ARG A 112 5.90 -4.99 -1.33
N LYS A 113 5.95 -5.28 -0.03
CA LYS A 113 5.85 -4.28 1.03
C LYS A 113 7.01 -3.28 1.04
N THR A 114 8.25 -3.76 0.96
CA THR A 114 9.43 -2.88 0.93
C THR A 114 9.39 -1.96 -0.28
N THR A 115 8.90 -2.45 -1.44
CA THR A 115 8.74 -1.61 -2.63
C THR A 115 7.70 -0.53 -2.42
N GLU A 116 6.52 -0.89 -1.89
CA GLU A 116 5.45 0.06 -1.56
C GLU A 116 5.92 1.13 -0.54
N GLU A 117 6.60 0.71 0.53
CA GLU A 117 7.16 1.61 1.56
C GLU A 117 8.25 2.52 0.99
N THR A 118 9.13 1.98 0.13
CA THR A 118 10.19 2.75 -0.52
C THR A 118 9.58 3.81 -1.43
N PHE A 119 8.61 3.46 -2.27
CA PHE A 119 7.91 4.41 -3.13
C PHE A 119 7.19 5.48 -2.32
N ALA A 120 6.47 5.09 -1.26
CA ALA A 120 5.82 6.03 -0.35
C ALA A 120 6.85 7.00 0.25
N THR A 121 7.99 6.49 0.73
CA THR A 121 9.07 7.30 1.34
C THR A 121 9.68 8.27 0.33
N VAL A 122 9.93 7.83 -0.90
CA VAL A 122 10.49 8.67 -1.98
C VAL A 122 9.54 9.81 -2.32
N ILE A 123 8.24 9.54 -2.44
CA ILE A 123 7.24 10.58 -2.73
C ILE A 123 7.10 11.54 -1.55
N GLN A 124 7.10 11.03 -0.31
CA GLN A 124 7.02 11.84 0.90
C GLN A 124 8.24 12.76 1.06
N SER A 125 9.42 12.29 0.68
CA SER A 125 10.69 13.04 0.78
C SER A 125 11.02 13.86 -0.47
N SER A 126 10.11 13.92 -1.44
CA SER A 126 10.30 14.72 -2.66
C SER A 126 10.44 16.20 -2.29
N LEU A 127 11.47 16.87 -2.84
CA LEU A 127 11.67 18.32 -2.68
C LEU A 127 10.60 19.18 -3.36
N PHE A 128 9.81 18.58 -4.25
CA PHE A 128 8.66 19.23 -4.88
C PHE A 128 7.37 18.87 -4.14
N ALA A 129 6.46 19.83 -4.04
CA ALA A 129 5.13 19.60 -3.52
C ALA A 129 4.34 18.74 -4.51
N VAL A 130 3.85 17.58 -4.07
CA VAL A 130 3.11 16.62 -4.89
C VAL A 130 1.72 16.40 -4.31
N LEU A 131 0.71 16.61 -5.16
CA LEU A 131 -0.70 16.34 -4.88
C LEU A 131 -1.25 15.29 -5.84
N ILE A 132 -2.14 14.42 -5.37
CA ILE A 132 -2.97 13.57 -6.23
C ILE A 132 -4.41 13.97 -6.04
N VAL A 133 -5.09 14.27 -7.14
CA VAL A 133 -6.48 14.75 -7.16
C VAL A 133 -7.30 13.82 -8.06
N ASP A 134 -8.50 13.43 -7.62
CA ASP A 134 -9.43 12.66 -8.44
C ASP A 134 -10.22 13.54 -9.43
N GLN A 135 -11.10 12.91 -10.22
CA GLN A 135 -11.91 13.59 -11.24
C GLN A 135 -12.86 14.62 -10.63
N GLU A 136 -13.37 14.33 -9.43
CA GLU A 136 -14.24 15.22 -8.68
C GLU A 136 -13.48 16.42 -8.12
N GLY A 137 -12.15 16.43 -8.15
CA GLY A 137 -11.31 17.50 -7.61
C GLY A 137 -10.94 17.32 -6.15
N CYS A 138 -11.24 16.17 -5.55
CA CYS A 138 -10.89 15.86 -4.17
C CYS A 138 -9.41 15.44 -4.09
N ILE A 139 -8.68 16.03 -3.14
CA ILE A 139 -7.30 15.67 -2.87
C ILE A 139 -7.29 14.29 -2.19
N ARG A 140 -6.62 13.33 -2.83
CA ARG A 140 -6.45 11.96 -2.33
C ARG A 140 -5.10 11.74 -1.67
N PHE A 141 -4.11 12.55 -2.03
CA PHE A 141 -2.78 12.49 -1.46
C PHE A 141 -2.13 13.88 -1.48
N ALA A 142 -1.34 14.17 -0.44
CA ALA A 142 -0.44 15.31 -0.36
C ALA A 142 0.84 14.84 0.34
N ASN A 143 2.00 15.19 -0.21
CA ASN A 143 3.27 14.91 0.47
C ASN A 143 3.61 15.97 1.52
N GLU A 144 4.67 15.72 2.28
CA GLU A 144 5.12 16.63 3.33
C GLU A 144 5.47 18.03 2.83
N THR A 145 6.04 18.15 1.62
CA THR A 145 6.34 19.46 1.04
C THR A 145 5.08 20.27 0.72
N VAL A 146 3.94 19.64 0.41
CA VAL A 146 2.66 20.37 0.32
C VAL A 146 2.27 20.95 1.68
N ARG A 147 2.42 20.19 2.77
CA ARG A 147 2.13 20.65 4.13
C ARG A 147 2.96 21.90 4.46
N GLU A 148 4.26 21.84 4.21
CA GLU A 148 5.18 22.95 4.43
C GLU A 148 4.87 24.16 3.52
N LEU A 149 4.56 23.90 2.26
CA LEU A 149 4.31 24.95 1.28
C LEU A 149 2.95 25.63 1.47
N PHE A 150 1.90 24.92 1.83
CA PHE A 150 0.56 25.49 1.92
C PHE A 150 0.08 25.77 3.35
N GLY A 151 0.74 25.20 4.37
CA GLY A 151 0.40 25.40 5.78
C GLY A 151 -0.83 24.64 6.26
N TYR A 152 -1.38 23.72 5.44
CA TYR A 152 -2.40 22.77 5.85
C TYR A 152 -1.76 21.48 6.33
N SER A 153 -2.35 20.78 7.30
CA SER A 153 -1.96 19.39 7.56
C SER A 153 -2.38 18.50 6.38
N VAL A 154 -1.75 17.33 6.24
CA VAL A 154 -2.13 16.37 5.20
C VAL A 154 -3.56 15.86 5.44
N GLU A 155 -3.96 15.75 6.72
CA GLU A 155 -5.29 15.37 7.14
C GLU A 155 -6.34 16.42 6.77
N ASP A 156 -6.03 17.71 6.93
CA ASP A 156 -6.91 18.82 6.53
C ASP A 156 -7.15 18.83 5.03
N LEU A 157 -6.16 18.41 4.23
CA LEU A 157 -6.26 18.39 2.77
C LEU A 157 -7.00 17.15 2.26
N LYS A 158 -6.97 16.03 2.98
CA LYS A 158 -7.50 14.77 2.48
C LYS A 158 -9.03 14.85 2.33
N GLY A 159 -9.50 14.68 1.10
CA GLY A 159 -10.92 14.76 0.74
C GLY A 159 -11.41 16.18 0.41
N GLU A 160 -10.64 17.21 0.74
CA GLU A 160 -10.97 18.59 0.36
C GLU A 160 -10.81 18.83 -1.13
N LYS A 161 -11.54 19.83 -1.64
CA LYS A 161 -11.43 20.24 -3.03
C LYS A 161 -10.11 20.97 -3.27
N VAL A 162 -9.40 20.63 -4.35
CA VAL A 162 -8.13 21.28 -4.75
C VAL A 162 -8.26 22.80 -4.86
N GLU A 163 -9.46 23.29 -5.17
CA GLU A 163 -9.86 24.70 -5.15
C GLU A 163 -9.47 25.47 -3.88
N ILE A 164 -9.35 24.82 -2.73
CA ILE A 164 -8.93 25.47 -1.48
C ILE A 164 -7.52 26.09 -1.59
N LEU A 165 -6.67 25.52 -2.44
CA LEU A 165 -5.30 25.97 -2.70
C LEU A 165 -5.22 27.06 -3.77
N LEU A 166 -6.35 27.46 -4.35
CA LEU A 166 -6.42 28.50 -5.37
C LEU A 166 -6.82 29.86 -4.78
N PRO A 167 -6.35 30.97 -5.38
CA PRO A 167 -6.87 32.30 -5.13
C PRO A 167 -8.39 32.38 -5.30
N ASP A 168 -9.05 33.14 -4.42
CA ASP A 168 -10.51 33.20 -4.39
C ASP A 168 -11.12 33.68 -5.71
N ARG A 169 -10.41 34.56 -6.44
CA ARG A 169 -10.82 35.11 -7.74
C ARG A 169 -11.01 34.08 -8.86
N ILE A 170 -10.32 32.94 -8.81
CA ILE A 170 -10.41 31.89 -9.85
C ILE A 170 -11.05 30.60 -9.33
N ARG A 171 -11.34 30.53 -8.02
CA ARG A 171 -11.82 29.32 -7.36
C ARG A 171 -13.13 28.80 -7.93
N SER A 172 -14.08 29.69 -8.23
CA SER A 172 -15.41 29.32 -8.74
C SER A 172 -15.39 28.81 -10.18
N ALA A 173 -14.43 29.27 -11.00
CA ALA A 173 -14.30 28.88 -12.40
C ALA A 173 -13.46 27.61 -12.59
N HIS A 174 -12.59 27.28 -11.63
CA HIS A 174 -11.66 26.16 -11.75
C HIS A 174 -12.31 24.77 -11.94
N PRO A 175 -13.46 24.44 -11.33
CA PRO A 175 -14.14 23.16 -11.60
C PRO A 175 -14.34 22.86 -13.09
N GLY A 176 -14.70 23.86 -13.90
CA GLY A 176 -14.84 23.68 -15.35
C GLY A 176 -13.50 23.35 -16.03
N HIS A 177 -12.41 24.03 -15.65
CA HIS A 177 -11.07 23.71 -16.17
C HIS A 177 -10.60 22.31 -15.78
N ARG A 178 -10.98 21.84 -14.59
CA ARG A 178 -10.71 20.48 -14.13
C ARG A 178 -11.49 19.46 -14.96
N GLU A 179 -12.79 19.67 -15.15
CA GLU A 179 -13.63 18.81 -15.99
C GLU A 179 -13.09 18.72 -17.42
N ASP A 180 -12.73 19.86 -18.02
CA ASP A 180 -12.10 19.91 -19.34
C ASP A 180 -10.81 19.07 -19.39
N TYR A 181 -9.94 19.20 -18.39
CA TYR A 181 -8.71 18.41 -18.30
C TYR A 181 -8.99 16.91 -18.22
N PHE A 182 -9.92 16.47 -17.37
CA PHE A 182 -10.25 15.04 -17.25
C PHE A 182 -11.00 14.47 -18.46
N SER A 183 -11.65 15.31 -19.27
CA SER A 183 -12.25 14.92 -20.55
C SER A 183 -11.20 14.55 -21.60
N LYS A 184 -10.03 15.20 -21.56
CA LYS A 184 -8.90 15.00 -22.48
C LYS A 184 -7.57 15.09 -21.72
N PRO A 185 -7.26 14.07 -20.90
CA PRO A 185 -6.10 14.12 -20.02
C PRO A 185 -4.81 14.04 -20.82
N GLU A 186 -3.95 15.03 -20.65
CA GLU A 186 -2.61 15.08 -21.24
C GLU A 186 -1.60 15.63 -20.24
N VAL A 187 -0.33 15.26 -20.40
CA VAL A 187 0.75 15.89 -19.61
C VAL A 187 0.76 17.38 -19.94
N ARG A 188 0.64 18.22 -18.92
CA ARG A 188 0.48 19.66 -19.09
C ARG A 188 1.37 20.43 -18.12
N ALA A 189 2.30 21.20 -18.67
CA ALA A 189 2.99 22.24 -17.90
C ALA A 189 2.10 23.50 -17.80
N MET A 190 2.06 24.08 -16.61
CA MET A 190 1.35 25.30 -16.31
C MET A 190 2.33 26.27 -15.63
N GLY A 191 2.51 27.46 -16.19
CA GLY A 191 3.36 28.51 -15.60
C GLY A 191 4.35 29.14 -16.57
N GLU A 192 4.71 28.48 -17.69
CA GLU A 192 5.31 29.21 -18.81
C GLU A 192 4.27 30.15 -19.43
N GLY A 193 4.50 31.47 -19.28
CA GLY A 193 3.66 32.52 -19.84
C GLY A 193 2.34 32.81 -19.09
N ARG A 194 2.10 32.22 -17.92
CA ARG A 194 0.92 32.49 -17.08
C ARG A 194 1.33 32.85 -15.66
N ASP A 195 0.84 33.99 -15.16
CA ASP A 195 0.97 34.38 -13.75
C ASP A 195 0.02 33.54 -12.88
N LEU A 196 0.45 32.30 -12.62
CA LEU A 196 -0.25 31.42 -11.69
C LEU A 196 0.19 31.72 -10.27
N ASN A 197 -0.80 31.92 -9.41
CA ASN A 197 -0.61 32.02 -7.98
C ASN A 197 -1.41 30.92 -7.29
N ALA A 198 -0.86 30.41 -6.20
CA ALA A 198 -1.56 29.53 -5.27
C ALA A 198 -1.79 30.27 -3.94
N LYS A 199 -2.72 29.77 -3.12
CA LYS A 199 -3.13 30.38 -1.84
C LYS A 199 -2.82 29.45 -0.67
N ARG A 200 -2.10 29.95 0.33
CA ARG A 200 -1.81 29.23 1.59
C ARG A 200 -3.00 29.28 2.56
N LYS A 201 -2.94 28.48 3.64
CA LYS A 201 -3.95 28.46 4.71
C LYS A 201 -4.14 29.81 5.39
N ASP A 202 -3.07 30.58 5.54
CA ASP A 202 -3.10 31.93 6.10
C ASP A 202 -3.68 32.99 5.14
N GLY A 203 -4.03 32.60 3.91
CA GLY A 203 -4.59 33.46 2.87
C GLY A 203 -3.55 34.15 1.99
N SER A 204 -2.25 34.04 2.29
CA SER A 204 -1.19 34.59 1.44
C SER A 204 -1.15 33.91 0.08
N GLU A 205 -0.88 34.69 -0.96
CA GLU A 205 -0.70 34.20 -2.32
C GLU A 205 0.78 34.20 -2.70
N PHE A 206 1.19 33.18 -3.47
CA PHE A 206 2.55 33.06 -3.96
C PHE A 206 2.57 32.51 -5.39
N PRO A 207 3.53 32.92 -6.22
CA PRO A 207 3.62 32.46 -7.60
C PRO A 207 4.09 31.01 -7.68
N VAL A 208 3.46 30.24 -8.56
CA VAL A 208 3.74 28.82 -8.74
C VAL A 208 3.92 28.41 -10.19
N GLU A 209 4.74 27.38 -10.40
CA GLU A 209 4.70 26.53 -11.59
C GLU A 209 4.08 25.18 -11.23
N ILE A 210 3.22 24.67 -12.10
CA ILE A 210 2.50 23.41 -11.87
C ILE A 210 2.70 22.49 -13.07
N GLY A 211 3.14 21.26 -12.83
CA GLY A 211 3.09 20.18 -13.80
C GLY A 211 1.93 19.24 -13.49
N LEU A 212 1.06 18.98 -14.46
CA LEU A 212 0.01 17.97 -14.35
C LEU A 212 0.36 16.74 -15.17
N ASN A 213 0.23 15.57 -14.56
CA ASN A 213 0.39 14.28 -15.22
C ASN A 213 -0.85 13.42 -14.94
N PRO A 214 -1.59 12.96 -15.96
CA PRO A 214 -2.73 12.08 -15.75
C PRO A 214 -2.28 10.65 -15.47
N VAL A 215 -2.95 9.99 -14.53
CA VAL A 215 -2.73 8.59 -14.21
C VAL A 215 -4.07 7.86 -14.08
N GLU A 216 -4.11 6.61 -14.49
CA GLU A 216 -5.27 5.73 -14.29
C GLU A 216 -4.86 4.56 -13.40
N VAL A 217 -5.62 4.34 -12.33
CA VAL A 217 -5.39 3.25 -11.36
C VAL A 217 -6.72 2.55 -11.13
N ASN A 218 -6.78 1.25 -11.43
CA ASN A 218 -7.99 0.42 -11.26
C ASN A 218 -9.24 1.02 -11.94
N GLY A 219 -9.08 1.65 -13.11
CA GLY A 219 -10.16 2.30 -13.86
C GLY A 219 -10.56 3.69 -13.35
N SER A 220 -9.99 4.16 -12.24
CA SER A 220 -10.17 5.52 -11.73
C SER A 220 -9.07 6.43 -12.24
N ARG A 221 -9.43 7.62 -12.73
CA ARG A 221 -8.45 8.62 -13.21
C ARG A 221 -8.09 9.61 -12.11
N PHE A 222 -6.82 9.98 -12.07
CA PHE A 222 -6.27 10.98 -11.18
C PHE A 222 -5.37 11.95 -11.95
N ALA A 223 -5.19 13.13 -11.39
CA ALA A 223 -4.16 14.08 -11.79
C ALA A 223 -3.09 14.12 -10.70
N ILE A 224 -1.85 13.84 -11.07
CA ILE A 224 -0.68 14.12 -10.23
C ILE A 224 -0.26 15.56 -10.54
N ALA A 225 -0.30 16.43 -9.54
CA ALA A 225 0.13 17.81 -9.63
C ALA A 225 1.45 18.01 -8.87
N THR A 226 2.49 18.44 -9.59
CA THR A 226 3.76 18.88 -9.01
C THR A 226 3.76 20.40 -8.95
N ILE A 227 3.96 20.98 -7.77
CA ILE A 227 3.89 22.42 -7.53
C ILE A 227 5.28 22.93 -7.10
N ILE A 228 5.73 24.00 -7.74
CA ILE A 228 7.01 24.64 -7.49
C ILE A 228 6.75 26.10 -7.11
N ASP A 229 7.22 26.53 -5.94
CA ASP A 229 7.23 27.94 -5.54
C ASP A 229 8.35 28.67 -6.30
N ILE A 230 7.97 29.67 -7.10
CA ILE A 230 8.90 30.43 -7.94
C ILE A 230 9.12 31.85 -7.43
N THR A 231 8.76 32.13 -6.17
CA THR A 231 8.89 33.46 -5.54
C THR A 231 10.30 34.01 -5.68
N LYS A 232 11.32 33.20 -5.34
CA LYS A 232 12.73 33.59 -5.44
C LYS A 232 13.17 33.85 -6.89
N ARG A 233 12.66 33.07 -7.86
CA ARG A 233 13.01 33.19 -9.27
C ARG A 233 12.39 34.43 -9.93
N LYS A 234 11.20 34.84 -9.49
CA LYS A 234 10.54 36.07 -9.96
C LYS A 234 11.08 37.36 -9.32
N ALA A 235 11.79 37.26 -8.19
CA ALA A 235 12.34 38.41 -7.47
C ALA A 235 13.78 38.78 -7.92
N ALA A 236 14.41 37.98 -8.79
CA ALA A 236 15.75 38.18 -9.34
C ALA A 236 15.67 38.80 -10.75
#